data_AF-A0A1Z9T8V2-F1
#
_entry.id   AF-A0A1Z9T8V2-F1
#
_cell.length_a   1.000
_cell.length_b   1.000
_cell.length_c   1.000
_cell.angle_alpha   90.00
_cell.angle_beta   90.00
_cell.angle_gamma   90.00
#
_symmetry.space_group_name_H-M   'P 1'
#
loop_
_entity.id
_entity.type
_entity.pdbx_description
1 polymer ?
#
loop_
_entity_poly.entity_id
_entity_poly.type
_entity_poly.pdbx_seq_one_letter_code
_entity_poly.pdbx_strand_id
1 'polypeptide(L)'
;MNLSDIKFPIYVVHTDEVASKDGILWCEGAVIDDRNVIGSTLGQRRLKTPMKNLYDLKYQIDDFGGLVKHRGRFYVDSNGKFFIYEKSKSAKLKYHPIGKLEHKDVATLMWIKGIPFPFELPRPPAAIMRYAGVLYIDNKPSFIYELTEAKKKDTWRKI
;
A
#
# COMPACT_ATOMS: atom_id res chain seq x y z
N MET A 1 7.78 8.54 -11.66
CA MET A 1 7.30 8.86 -10.30
C MET A 1 8.13 8.06 -9.34
N ASN A 2 8.69 8.67 -8.29
CA ASN A 2 9.40 7.91 -7.27
C ASN A 2 8.40 7.27 -6.30
N LEU A 3 8.77 6.14 -5.70
CA LEU A 3 7.92 5.47 -4.69
C LEU A 3 7.58 6.39 -3.51
N SER A 4 8.49 7.31 -3.15
CA SER A 4 8.30 8.32 -2.13
C SER A 4 7.20 9.34 -2.44
N ASP A 5 6.87 9.52 -3.73
CA ASP A 5 5.89 10.51 -4.16
C ASP A 5 4.46 9.97 -4.10
N ILE A 6 4.30 8.66 -3.86
CA ILE A 6 2.99 7.99 -3.87
C ILE A 6 2.21 8.37 -2.62
N LYS A 7 1.05 8.98 -2.82
CA LYS A 7 0.13 9.28 -1.73
C LYS A 7 -0.88 8.16 -1.54
N PHE A 8 -0.69 7.36 -0.49
CA PHE A 8 -1.66 6.35 -0.08
C PHE A 8 -2.93 6.97 0.55
N PRO A 9 -4.09 6.27 0.48
CA PRO A 9 -4.29 5.01 -0.21
C PRO A 9 -4.20 5.16 -1.74
N ILE A 10 -3.87 4.07 -2.42
CA ILE A 10 -3.88 3.95 -3.88
C ILE A 10 -5.02 3.02 -4.29
N TYR A 11 -5.49 3.18 -5.53
CA TYR A 11 -6.59 2.39 -6.07
C TYR A 11 -6.16 1.67 -7.34
N VAL A 12 -6.59 0.43 -7.50
CA VAL A 12 -6.23 -0.40 -8.65
C VAL A 12 -7.04 0.00 -9.88
N VAL A 13 -6.35 0.22 -10.99
CA VAL A 13 -6.96 0.42 -12.31
C VAL A 13 -6.68 -0.83 -13.14
N HIS A 14 -7.62 -1.23 -14.01
CA HIS A 14 -7.49 -2.51 -14.72
C HIS A 14 -6.64 -2.42 -16.00
N THR A 15 -6.45 -1.22 -16.53
CA THR A 15 -5.72 -0.94 -17.78
C THR A 15 -4.81 0.29 -17.62
N ASP A 16 -3.85 0.45 -18.52
CA ASP A 16 -3.04 1.66 -18.70
C ASP A 16 -3.60 2.61 -19.78
N GLU A 17 -4.75 2.26 -20.39
CA GLU A 17 -5.53 3.14 -21.25
C GLU A 17 -6.22 4.24 -20.45
N VAL A 18 -5.40 5.16 -19.93
CA VAL A 18 -5.83 6.31 -19.14
C VAL A 18 -5.41 7.61 -19.83
N ALA A 19 -6.27 8.61 -19.73
CA ALA A 19 -6.03 9.92 -20.33
C ALA A 19 -6.34 11.02 -19.32
N SER A 20 -5.43 11.99 -19.19
CA SER A 20 -5.69 13.21 -18.43
C SER A 20 -6.02 14.34 -19.40
N LYS A 21 -7.19 14.94 -19.28
CA LYS A 21 -7.63 16.05 -20.12
C LYS A 21 -8.42 17.06 -19.30
N ASP A 22 -8.07 18.34 -19.42
CA ASP A 22 -8.75 19.47 -18.76
C ASP A 22 -8.96 19.27 -17.25
N GLY A 23 -7.94 18.74 -16.56
CA GLY A 23 -8.00 18.49 -15.11
C GLY A 23 -8.71 17.19 -14.70
N ILE A 24 -9.25 16.42 -15.65
CA ILE A 24 -9.98 15.17 -15.39
C ILE A 24 -9.12 13.98 -15.85
N LEU A 25 -9.02 12.96 -15.00
CA LEU A 25 -8.42 11.68 -15.31
C LEU A 25 -9.51 10.69 -15.72
N TRP A 26 -9.34 10.13 -16.92
CA TRP A 26 -10.26 9.19 -17.56
C TRP A 26 -9.63 7.82 -17.70
N CYS A 27 -10.47 6.79 -17.69
CA CYS A 27 -10.14 5.42 -18.08
C CYS A 27 -11.33 4.86 -18.85
N GLU A 28 -11.10 4.50 -20.12
CA GLU A 28 -12.13 3.92 -21.02
C GLU A 28 -13.45 4.73 -21.05
N GLY A 29 -13.36 6.07 -21.06
CA GLY A 29 -14.52 6.97 -21.08
C GLY A 29 -15.22 7.18 -19.73
N ALA A 30 -14.77 6.52 -18.67
CA ALA A 30 -15.22 6.75 -17.29
C ALA A 30 -14.24 7.64 -16.52
N VAL A 31 -14.75 8.44 -15.58
CA VAL A 31 -13.96 9.38 -14.78
C VAL A 31 -13.36 8.68 -13.56
N ILE A 32 -12.04 8.63 -13.49
CA ILE A 32 -11.32 8.21 -12.28
C ILE A 32 -11.28 9.36 -11.27
N ASP A 33 -10.91 10.56 -11.70
CA ASP A 33 -10.73 11.71 -10.81
C ASP A 33 -10.98 13.03 -11.54
N ASP A 34 -11.59 13.99 -10.85
CA ASP A 34 -11.89 15.31 -11.34
C ASP A 34 -11.18 16.35 -10.47
N ARG A 35 -10.01 16.83 -10.92
CA ARG A 35 -9.17 17.76 -10.14
C ARG A 35 -9.67 19.19 -10.16
N ASN A 36 -10.71 19.50 -10.93
CA ASN A 36 -11.32 20.83 -10.93
C ASN A 36 -12.22 21.02 -9.70
N VAL A 37 -12.56 19.92 -9.01
CA VAL A 37 -13.39 19.93 -7.80
C VAL A 37 -12.53 20.12 -6.55
N ILE A 38 -13.02 20.92 -5.61
CA ILE A 38 -12.34 21.18 -4.34
C ILE A 38 -12.32 19.89 -3.48
N GLY A 39 -11.11 19.37 -3.25
CA GLY A 39 -10.86 18.25 -2.35
C GLY A 39 -9.38 17.90 -2.30
N SER A 40 -8.88 17.58 -1.11
CA SER A 40 -7.47 17.20 -0.90
C SER A 40 -7.17 15.78 -1.34
N THR A 41 -8.19 14.93 -1.51
CA THR A 41 -8.05 13.55 -1.97
C THR A 41 -8.98 13.24 -3.14
N LEU A 42 -8.59 12.26 -3.95
CA LEU A 42 -9.40 11.66 -5.01
C LEU A 42 -10.80 11.26 -4.48
N GLY A 43 -10.87 10.67 -3.28
CA GLY A 43 -12.15 10.31 -2.67
C GLY A 43 -13.05 11.53 -2.41
N GLN A 44 -12.50 12.61 -1.86
CA GLN A 44 -13.26 13.84 -1.61
C GLN A 44 -13.76 14.49 -2.91
N ARG A 45 -12.94 14.48 -3.97
CA ARG A 45 -13.33 15.05 -5.28
C ARG A 45 -14.39 14.19 -5.96
N ARG A 46 -14.25 12.87 -5.92
CA ARG A 46 -15.25 11.93 -6.47
C ARG A 46 -16.61 12.00 -5.78
N LEU A 47 -16.68 12.34 -4.49
CA LEU A 47 -17.95 12.54 -3.78
C LEU A 47 -18.70 13.81 -4.22
N LYS A 48 -17.96 14.82 -4.70
CA LYS A 48 -18.49 16.16 -5.00
C LYS A 48 -18.58 16.47 -6.49
N THR A 49 -17.96 15.65 -7.34
CA THR A 49 -17.94 15.91 -8.78
C THR A 49 -19.34 15.84 -9.38
N PRO A 50 -19.69 16.76 -10.31
CA PRO A 50 -20.94 16.67 -11.06
C PRO A 50 -20.95 15.52 -12.08
N MET A 51 -19.79 14.95 -12.40
CA MET A 51 -19.62 13.88 -13.38
C MET A 51 -20.38 12.61 -12.96
N LYS A 52 -21.14 12.02 -13.88
CA LYS A 52 -22.00 10.86 -13.60
C LYS A 52 -21.35 9.52 -13.91
N ASN A 53 -20.56 9.45 -14.98
CA ASN A 53 -19.91 8.22 -15.42
C ASN A 53 -18.59 8.01 -14.66
N LEU A 54 -18.66 7.69 -13.36
CA LEU A 54 -17.47 7.44 -12.55
C LEU A 54 -16.93 6.02 -12.78
N TYR A 55 -15.63 5.90 -12.97
CA TYR A 55 -14.94 4.61 -13.00
C TYR A 55 -15.03 3.93 -11.63
N ASP A 56 -15.31 2.63 -11.59
CA ASP A 56 -15.49 1.87 -10.34
C ASP A 56 -14.16 1.45 -9.70
N LEU A 57 -13.80 2.08 -8.58
CA LEU A 57 -12.57 1.82 -7.83
C LEU A 57 -12.80 0.77 -6.74
N LYS A 58 -12.87 -0.50 -7.15
CA LYS A 58 -13.21 -1.63 -6.26
C LYS A 58 -12.12 -2.01 -5.24
N TYR A 59 -10.86 -1.78 -5.57
CA TYR A 59 -9.73 -2.25 -4.78
C TYR A 59 -8.86 -1.09 -4.32
N GLN A 60 -8.80 -0.92 -3.00
CA GLN A 60 -7.94 0.05 -2.31
C GLN A 60 -6.74 -0.67 -1.69
N ILE A 61 -5.57 -0.04 -1.74
CA ILE A 61 -4.34 -0.48 -1.09
C ILE A 61 -3.87 0.67 -0.19
N ASP A 62 -3.72 0.37 1.10
CA ASP A 62 -3.49 1.40 2.14
C ASP A 62 -2.02 1.76 2.34
N ASP A 63 -1.10 0.86 1.97
CA ASP A 63 0.32 1.05 2.24
C ASP A 63 1.23 0.34 1.21
N PHE A 64 2.52 0.60 1.35
CA PHE A 64 3.56 0.01 0.51
C PHE A 64 3.63 -1.52 0.62
N GLY A 65 3.34 -2.09 1.80
CA GLY A 65 3.31 -3.54 1.98
C GLY A 65 2.20 -4.20 1.17
N GLY A 66 1.03 -3.56 1.10
CA GLY A 66 -0.09 -3.96 0.25
C GLY A 66 0.27 -3.85 -1.25
N LEU A 67 0.94 -2.76 -1.66
CA LEU A 67 1.40 -2.59 -3.05
C LEU A 67 2.38 -3.71 -3.47
N VAL A 68 3.33 -4.06 -2.59
CA VAL A 68 4.30 -5.14 -2.82
C VAL A 68 3.63 -6.51 -2.90
N LYS A 69 2.52 -6.74 -2.20
CA LYS A 69 1.77 -8.00 -2.26
C LYS A 69 0.85 -8.09 -3.47
N HIS A 70 0.31 -6.97 -3.93
CA HIS A 70 -0.59 -6.91 -5.06
C HIS A 70 0.12 -7.33 -6.36
N ARG A 71 -0.59 -8.04 -7.26
CA ARG A 71 -0.01 -8.57 -8.50
C ARG A 71 -0.17 -7.63 -9.70
N GLY A 72 -1.13 -6.72 -9.66
CA GLY A 72 -1.38 -5.76 -10.72
C GLY A 72 -0.27 -4.71 -10.85
N ARG A 73 -0.40 -3.84 -11.85
CA ARG A 73 0.63 -2.85 -12.20
C ARG A 73 0.09 -1.43 -12.32
N PHE A 74 -1.21 -1.24 -12.51
CA PHE A 74 -1.79 0.07 -12.78
C PHE A 74 -2.55 0.60 -11.57
N TYR A 75 -2.24 1.83 -11.19
CA TYR A 75 -2.74 2.42 -9.96
C TYR A 75 -3.00 3.91 -10.14
N VAL A 76 -3.90 4.43 -9.31
CA VAL A 76 -4.07 5.86 -9.09
C VAL A 76 -3.87 6.16 -7.61
N ASP A 77 -3.08 7.19 -7.30
CA ASP A 77 -2.85 7.60 -5.92
C ASP A 77 -3.98 8.51 -5.39
N SER A 78 -3.94 8.85 -4.10
CA SER A 78 -4.93 9.75 -3.49
C SER A 78 -4.87 11.19 -4.01
N ASN A 79 -3.81 11.60 -4.70
CA ASN A 79 -3.74 12.88 -5.40
C ASN A 79 -4.34 12.79 -6.82
N GLY A 80 -4.81 11.62 -7.23
CA GLY A 80 -5.37 11.34 -8.54
C GLY A 80 -4.32 11.04 -9.61
N LYS A 81 -3.05 10.88 -9.24
CA LYS A 81 -1.97 10.63 -10.19
C LYS A 81 -1.94 9.15 -10.57
N PHE A 82 -2.11 8.88 -11.85
CA PHE A 82 -1.90 7.54 -12.40
C PHE A 82 -0.42 7.18 -12.42
N PHE A 83 -0.10 5.94 -12.11
CA PHE A 83 1.24 5.40 -12.25
C PHE A 83 1.23 3.90 -12.50
N ILE A 84 2.29 3.43 -13.15
CA ILE A 84 2.57 2.02 -13.37
C ILE A 84 3.68 1.61 -12.40
N TYR A 85 3.44 0.54 -11.65
CA TYR A 85 4.44 -0.02 -10.74
C TYR A 85 4.86 -1.41 -11.19
N GLU A 86 6.16 -1.52 -11.51
CA GLU A 86 6.81 -2.74 -11.93
C GLU A 86 7.86 -3.17 -10.92
N LYS A 87 7.67 -4.37 -10.38
CA LYS A 87 8.62 -4.95 -9.42
C LYS A 87 9.91 -5.31 -10.14
N SER A 88 11.00 -4.70 -9.72
CA SER A 88 12.32 -4.76 -10.38
C SER A 88 13.41 -5.31 -9.45
N LYS A 89 13.31 -5.06 -8.14
CA LYS A 89 14.33 -5.46 -7.15
C LYS A 89 13.92 -6.73 -6.42
N SER A 90 14.89 -7.45 -5.88
CA SER A 90 14.64 -8.58 -4.99
C SER A 90 15.04 -8.22 -3.58
N ALA A 91 14.16 -8.48 -2.62
CA ALA A 91 14.37 -8.20 -1.21
C ALA A 91 14.22 -9.48 -0.38
N LYS A 92 15.05 -9.62 0.67
CA LYS A 92 15.07 -10.82 1.51
C LYS A 92 13.90 -10.77 2.49
N LEU A 93 13.18 -11.87 2.62
CA LEU A 93 12.12 -12.04 3.62
C LEU A 93 12.64 -12.97 4.71
N LYS A 94 12.83 -12.42 5.91
CA LYS A 94 13.36 -13.16 7.07
C LYS A 94 12.33 -13.25 8.18
N TYR A 95 12.31 -14.37 8.89
CA TYR A 95 11.35 -14.59 9.97
C TYR A 95 11.96 -14.42 11.35
N HIS A 96 11.42 -13.45 12.09
CA HIS A 96 11.87 -13.09 13.42
C HIS A 96 10.76 -13.35 14.45
N PRO A 97 11.09 -13.81 15.67
CA PRO A 97 10.10 -13.91 16.73
C PRO A 97 9.63 -12.51 17.14
N ILE A 98 8.33 -12.38 17.36
CA ILE A 98 7.73 -11.18 17.94
C ILE A 98 8.21 -11.06 19.38
N GLY A 99 8.65 -9.87 19.76
CA GLY A 99 9.16 -9.56 21.10
C GLY A 99 8.05 -9.04 22.00
N LYS A 100 7.86 -7.71 21.99
CA LYS A 100 6.90 -6.99 22.82
C LYS A 100 5.85 -6.34 21.93
N LEU A 101 4.60 -6.32 22.39
CA LEU A 101 3.54 -5.48 21.82
C LEU A 101 3.27 -4.33 22.79
N GLU A 102 3.24 -3.11 22.28
CA GLU A 102 2.79 -1.93 23.02
C GLU A 102 1.51 -1.42 22.39
N HIS A 103 0.43 -1.48 23.14
CA HIS A 103 -0.85 -0.94 22.72
C HIS A 103 -0.86 0.56 23.00
N LYS A 104 -1.10 1.35 21.96
CA LYS A 104 -1.44 2.76 22.03
C LYS A 104 -2.92 2.92 21.68
N ASP A 105 -3.47 4.10 21.90
CA ASP A 105 -4.88 4.38 21.64
C ASP A 105 -5.26 4.20 20.16
N VAL A 106 -4.33 4.54 19.25
CA VAL A 106 -4.57 4.56 17.80
C VAL A 106 -3.87 3.43 17.03
N ALA A 107 -2.88 2.77 17.63
CA ALA A 107 -2.06 1.77 16.96
C ALA A 107 -1.41 0.80 17.95
N THR A 108 -0.90 -0.32 17.45
CA THR A 108 -0.04 -1.23 18.22
C THR A 108 1.39 -1.15 17.69
N LEU A 109 2.34 -0.83 18.56
CA LEU A 109 3.76 -0.87 18.24
C LEU A 109 4.29 -2.27 18.53
N MET A 110 4.73 -2.95 17.48
CA MET A 110 5.23 -4.32 17.53
C MET A 110 6.75 -4.33 17.47
N TRP A 111 7.37 -4.73 18.57
CA TRP A 111 8.82 -4.92 18.67
C TRP A 111 9.20 -6.31 18.20
N ILE A 112 10.18 -6.39 17.32
CA ILE A 112 10.67 -7.65 16.74
C ILE A 112 12.06 -7.94 17.31
N LYS A 113 12.32 -9.18 17.75
CA LYS A 113 13.63 -9.51 18.33
C LYS A 113 14.74 -9.33 17.29
N GLY A 114 15.77 -8.57 17.66
CA GLY A 114 16.91 -8.26 16.80
C GLY A 114 16.70 -7.07 15.88
N ILE A 115 15.58 -6.35 15.99
CA ILE A 115 15.34 -5.07 15.29
C ILE A 115 15.19 -3.97 16.35
N PRO A 116 15.96 -2.87 16.27
CA PRO A 116 16.04 -1.88 17.35
C PRO A 116 14.88 -0.88 17.38
N PHE A 117 13.88 -1.04 16.51
CA PHE A 117 12.72 -0.16 16.41
C PHE A 117 11.42 -0.98 16.22
N PRO A 118 10.27 -0.44 16.64
CA PRO A 118 8.99 -1.11 16.47
C PRO A 118 8.40 -0.89 15.07
N PHE A 119 7.50 -1.78 14.66
CA PHE A 119 6.63 -1.59 13.51
C PHE A 119 5.23 -1.23 13.98
N GLU A 120 4.62 -0.24 13.34
CA GLU A 120 3.25 0.18 13.63
C GLU A 120 2.26 -0.74 12.93
N LEU A 121 1.24 -1.19 13.68
CA LEU A 121 0.10 -1.93 13.15
C LEU A 121 -1.19 -1.22 13.55
N PRO A 122 -2.20 -1.14 12.66
CA PRO A 122 -3.48 -0.52 12.99
C PRO A 122 -4.24 -1.31 14.06
N ARG A 123 -4.00 -2.62 14.15
CA ARG A 123 -4.63 -3.52 15.11
C ARG A 123 -3.61 -4.50 15.67
N PRO A 124 -3.77 -4.93 16.93
CA PRO A 124 -2.90 -5.94 17.49
C PRO A 124 -3.04 -7.25 16.70
N PRO A 125 -1.93 -7.98 16.52
CA PRO A 125 -1.98 -9.28 15.86
C PRO A 125 -2.72 -10.30 16.74
N ALA A 126 -3.24 -11.36 16.10
CA ALA A 126 -3.83 -12.48 16.85
C ALA A 126 -2.77 -13.12 17.76
N ALA A 127 -3.17 -13.52 18.98
CA ALA A 127 -2.24 -14.05 19.99
C ALA A 127 -1.48 -15.32 19.56
N ILE A 128 -2.01 -16.06 18.58
CA ILE A 128 -1.38 -17.23 17.97
C ILE A 128 -0.18 -16.87 17.09
N MET A 129 -0.10 -15.63 16.59
CA MET A 129 1.01 -15.17 15.76
C MET A 129 2.24 -14.92 16.63
N ARG A 130 3.30 -15.73 16.42
CA ARG A 130 4.54 -15.66 17.21
C ARG A 130 5.72 -15.12 16.43
N TYR A 131 5.63 -15.09 15.10
CA TYR A 131 6.70 -14.65 14.21
C TYR A 131 6.21 -13.60 13.24
N ALA A 132 7.11 -12.70 12.86
CA ALA A 132 6.91 -11.74 11.80
C ALA A 132 7.89 -12.02 10.66
N GLY A 133 7.36 -12.15 9.45
CA GLY A 133 8.12 -12.08 8.21
C GLY A 133 8.45 -10.63 7.92
N VAL A 134 9.72 -10.24 8.05
CA VAL A 134 10.21 -8.89 7.79
C VAL A 134 10.91 -8.86 6.45
N LEU A 135 10.53 -7.90 5.61
CA LEU A 135 11.17 -7.66 4.33
C LEU A 135 12.35 -6.69 4.48
N TYR A 136 13.50 -7.09 3.96
CA TYR A 136 14.77 -6.38 4.03
C TYR A 136 15.09 -5.75 2.67
N ILE A 137 14.93 -4.44 2.56
CA ILE A 137 15.28 -3.66 1.38
C ILE A 137 16.68 -3.08 1.60
N ASP A 138 17.59 -3.30 0.65
CA ASP A 138 18.99 -2.90 0.76
C ASP A 138 19.64 -3.36 2.09
N ASN A 139 19.31 -4.60 2.50
CA ASN A 139 19.70 -5.25 3.76
C ASN A 139 19.25 -4.55 5.05
N LYS A 140 18.33 -3.58 4.98
CA LYS A 140 17.72 -2.93 6.15
C LYS A 140 16.32 -3.48 6.39
N PRO A 141 15.91 -3.80 7.63
CA PRO A 141 14.53 -4.18 7.92
C PRO A 141 13.61 -3.00 7.55
N SER A 142 12.61 -3.24 6.69
CA SER A 142 11.81 -2.15 6.12
C SER A 142 10.33 -2.27 6.43
N PHE A 143 9.73 -3.46 6.26
CA PHE A 143 8.31 -3.62 6.52
C PHE A 143 7.92 -5.04 6.96
N ILE A 144 6.77 -5.14 7.62
CA ILE A 144 6.15 -6.42 8.00
C ILE A 144 5.39 -6.99 6.80
N TYR A 145 5.93 -8.05 6.22
CA TYR A 145 5.28 -8.75 5.11
C TYR A 145 4.14 -9.63 5.59
N GLU A 146 4.34 -10.41 6.64
CA GLU A 146 3.29 -11.31 7.14
C GLU A 146 3.56 -11.64 8.60
N LEU A 147 2.51 -12.13 9.27
CA LEU A 147 2.58 -12.66 10.62
C LEU A 147 2.24 -14.14 10.56
N THR A 148 2.98 -14.95 11.32
CA THR A 148 2.87 -16.40 11.26
C THR A 148 2.93 -17.03 12.66
N GLU A 149 2.25 -18.16 12.82
CA GLU A 149 2.22 -18.92 14.06
C GLU A 149 3.56 -19.63 14.32
N ALA A 150 4.13 -20.24 13.27
CA ALA A 150 5.43 -20.91 13.30
C ALA A 150 6.47 -20.14 12.48
N LYS A 151 7.75 -20.38 12.79
CA LYS A 151 8.87 -19.83 12.01
C LYS A 151 8.91 -20.49 10.64
N LYS A 152 8.74 -19.70 9.58
CA LYS A 152 8.94 -20.16 8.19
C LYS A 152 10.40 -20.02 7.78
N LYS A 153 10.78 -20.71 6.70
CA LYS A 153 12.10 -20.54 6.07
C LYS A 153 12.23 -19.13 5.50
N ASP A 154 13.44 -18.59 5.58
CA ASP A 154 13.76 -17.33 4.93
C ASP A 154 13.67 -17.49 3.41
N THR A 155 13.09 -16.50 2.75
CA THR A 155 12.87 -16.49 1.29
C THR A 155 13.19 -15.10 0.74
N TRP A 156 12.72 -14.79 -0.46
CA TRP A 156 12.81 -13.48 -1.06
C TRP A 156 11.48 -13.10 -1.71
N ARG A 157 11.27 -11.80 -1.93
CA ARG A 157 10.16 -11.28 -2.72
C ARG A 157 10.70 -10.27 -3.73
N LYS A 158 10.13 -10.30 -4.93
CA LYS A 158 10.33 -9.22 -5.89
C LYS A 158 9.51 -8.01 -5.43
N ILE A 159 10.12 -6.84 -5.46
CA ILE A 159 9.56 -5.54 -5.08
C ILE A 159 9.88 -4.51 -6.15
#